data_AF-A0A0M3HFF5-F1
#
_entry.id   AF-A0A0M3HFF5-F1
#
_cell.length_a   1.000
_cell.length_b   1.000
_cell.length_c   1.000
_cell.angle_alpha   90.00
_cell.angle_beta   90.00
_cell.angle_gamma   90.00
#
_symmetry.space_group_name_H-M   'P 1'
#
loop_
_entity.id
_entity.type
_entity.pdbx_description
1 polymer ?
#
loop_
_entity_poly.entity_id
_entity_poly.type
_entity_poly.pdbx_seq_one_letter_code
_entity_poly.pdbx_strand_id
1 'polypeptide(L)'
;MNEPANFGTNEDNPWYFENHDHPNITSLKCNVYNASDRQWDYPPFKTHSVYYYGNTSELATKTMCMLGTTKRGQDLFYNTKNLYGLYEAKATLKALYEVTQKRGVVVSRSTFPGAGRYAGHWLGDNQATWETIRVSTIGAQEFNIFGIPYVGSDICGYSGNAREEMCLRWQQLGAFHSFSRNHNNNGAIAQDPAQWPTVAEATREANLFRYRYLPYLYSLHFASSIAGGTVVRPVFFEFPKDTQTYDLGLQFMWGSGLMIVPVTEEVRSFITALNILQ
;
A
#
# COMPACT_ATOMS: atom_id res chain seq x y z
N MET A 1 -2.19 -9.21 4.51
CA MET A 1 -2.33 -10.67 4.27
C MET A 1 -3.71 -11.06 3.74
N ASN A 2 -4.54 -10.11 3.32
CA ASN A 2 -5.95 -10.31 3.05
C ASN A 2 -6.32 -10.24 1.56
N GLU A 3 -5.39 -10.61 0.71
CA GLU A 3 -5.61 -10.79 -0.72
C GLU A 3 -6.63 -11.89 -1.06
N PRO A 4 -6.88 -12.95 -0.25
CA PRO A 4 -6.16 -13.55 0.89
C PRO A 4 -4.87 -14.26 0.46
N ALA A 5 -3.77 -14.03 1.19
CA ALA A 5 -2.49 -14.66 0.91
C ALA A 5 -2.44 -16.07 1.50
N ASN A 6 -1.78 -16.99 0.79
CA ASN A 6 -1.47 -18.33 1.26
C ASN A 6 0.02 -18.63 0.99
N PHE A 7 0.73 -19.25 1.94
CA PHE A 7 2.18 -19.46 1.82
C PHE A 7 2.56 -20.49 0.76
N GLY A 8 1.66 -21.41 0.43
CA GLY A 8 1.82 -22.37 -0.66
C GLY A 8 0.46 -22.88 -1.13
N THR A 9 0.38 -23.15 -2.43
CA THR A 9 -0.78 -23.78 -3.05
C THR A 9 -0.29 -24.73 -4.14
N ASN A 10 -0.79 -25.97 -4.13
CA ASN A 10 -0.40 -27.03 -5.06
C ASN A 10 1.09 -27.42 -5.03
N GLU A 11 1.85 -27.01 -4.01
CA GLU A 11 3.25 -27.38 -3.77
C GLU A 11 3.32 -28.66 -2.92
N ASP A 12 4.08 -29.67 -3.33
CA ASP A 12 4.24 -30.90 -2.52
C ASP A 12 5.09 -30.63 -1.28
N ASN A 13 6.23 -29.97 -1.49
CA ASN A 13 7.17 -29.57 -0.44
C ASN A 13 7.34 -28.03 -0.50
N PRO A 14 6.40 -27.24 0.05
CA PRO A 14 6.57 -25.79 0.12
C PRO A 14 7.80 -25.42 0.96
N TRP A 15 8.28 -24.17 0.87
CA TRP A 15 9.49 -23.71 1.56
C TRP A 15 9.48 -23.93 3.09
N TYR A 16 8.30 -24.07 3.70
CA TYR A 16 8.11 -24.34 5.13
C TYR A 16 7.93 -25.82 5.47
N PHE A 17 8.02 -26.74 4.49
CA PHE A 17 7.77 -28.16 4.68
C PHE A 17 8.76 -28.81 5.65
N GLU A 18 10.05 -28.43 5.57
CA GLU A 18 11.13 -28.93 6.43
C GLU A 18 11.35 -28.05 7.67
N ASN A 19 10.38 -27.21 8.04
CA ASN A 19 10.52 -26.37 9.24
C ASN A 19 10.63 -27.25 10.49
N HIS A 20 11.67 -27.03 11.30
CA HIS A 20 11.93 -27.84 12.49
C HIS A 20 10.82 -27.77 13.55
N ASP A 21 10.20 -26.60 13.72
CA ASP A 21 9.15 -26.40 14.72
C ASP A 21 7.79 -26.93 14.23
N HIS A 22 7.60 -26.98 12.92
CA HIS A 22 6.37 -27.41 12.26
C HIS A 22 6.63 -28.25 10.99
N PRO A 23 7.18 -29.46 11.12
CA PRO A 23 7.58 -30.25 9.96
C PRO A 23 6.38 -30.89 9.26
N ASN A 24 6.54 -31.18 7.97
CA ASN A 24 5.58 -31.89 7.11
C ASN A 24 4.23 -31.16 6.92
N ILE A 25 4.19 -29.84 7.11
CA ILE A 25 2.99 -29.06 6.75
C ILE A 25 2.90 -28.99 5.23
N THR A 26 1.90 -29.66 4.68
CA THR A 26 1.59 -29.62 3.25
C THR A 26 0.88 -28.31 2.87
N SER A 27 1.01 -27.92 1.60
CA SER A 27 0.29 -26.76 1.08
C SER A 27 -1.18 -27.07 0.81
N LEU A 28 -2.00 -26.02 0.66
CA LEU A 28 -3.37 -26.16 0.18
C LEU A 28 -3.35 -26.84 -1.19
N LYS A 29 -4.07 -27.96 -1.33
CA LYS A 29 -4.25 -28.63 -2.62
C LYS A 29 -5.60 -28.28 -3.21
N CYS A 30 -5.57 -27.53 -4.31
CA CYS A 30 -6.73 -27.27 -5.14
C CYS A 30 -6.95 -28.49 -6.03
N ASN A 31 -7.54 -29.52 -5.42
CA ASN A 31 -7.74 -30.83 -6.00
C ASN A 31 -8.83 -30.74 -7.08
N VAL A 32 -8.41 -30.78 -8.34
CA VAL A 32 -9.30 -30.74 -9.50
C VAL A 32 -9.79 -32.14 -9.81
N TYR A 33 -10.77 -32.59 -9.01
CA TYR A 33 -11.36 -33.93 -9.08
C TYR A 33 -11.91 -34.30 -10.48
N ASN A 34 -12.20 -33.31 -11.33
CA ASN A 34 -12.62 -33.49 -12.72
C ASN A 34 -12.19 -32.29 -13.61
N ALA A 35 -12.31 -32.46 -14.93
CA ALA A 35 -11.92 -31.42 -15.89
C ALA A 35 -12.78 -30.15 -15.81
N SER A 36 -14.05 -30.25 -15.39
CA SER A 36 -14.96 -29.10 -15.26
C SER A 36 -14.58 -28.19 -14.10
N ASP A 37 -14.07 -28.73 -13.00
CA ASP A 37 -13.69 -27.97 -11.83
C ASP A 37 -12.35 -27.26 -12.05
N ARG A 38 -11.48 -27.86 -12.90
CA ARG A 38 -10.18 -27.29 -13.27
C ARG A 38 -10.25 -25.95 -13.98
N GLN A 39 -11.36 -25.66 -14.66
CA GLN A 39 -11.49 -24.43 -15.45
C GLN A 39 -11.38 -23.14 -14.60
N TRP A 40 -11.65 -23.22 -13.29
CA TRP A 40 -11.62 -22.04 -12.43
C TRP A 40 -10.21 -21.66 -12.01
N ASP A 41 -9.33 -22.64 -11.73
CA ASP A 41 -7.92 -22.38 -11.46
C ASP A 41 -7.12 -22.21 -12.77
N TYR A 42 -7.60 -22.79 -13.86
CA TYR A 42 -7.05 -22.72 -15.23
C TYR A 42 -8.07 -22.13 -16.22
N PRO A 43 -8.34 -20.81 -16.15
CA PRO A 43 -9.27 -20.18 -17.07
C PRO A 43 -8.76 -20.26 -18.52
N PRO A 44 -9.65 -20.24 -19.52
CA PRO A 44 -9.27 -20.25 -20.94
C PRO A 44 -8.29 -19.12 -21.31
N PHE A 45 -8.40 -17.98 -20.62
CA PHE A 45 -7.48 -16.87 -20.73
C PHE A 45 -6.81 -16.59 -19.38
N LYS A 46 -5.49 -16.76 -19.33
CA LYS A 46 -4.67 -16.42 -18.15
C LYS A 46 -4.24 -14.97 -18.24
N THR A 47 -4.60 -14.16 -17.25
CA THR A 47 -4.07 -12.81 -17.10
C THR A 47 -2.57 -12.84 -16.84
N HIS A 48 -1.86 -11.74 -17.14
CA HIS A 48 -0.42 -11.65 -16.91
C HIS A 48 -0.03 -11.95 -15.45
N SER A 49 -0.89 -11.61 -14.49
CA SER A 49 -0.70 -11.84 -13.05
C SER A 49 -0.46 -13.32 -12.69
N VAL A 50 -0.98 -14.26 -13.47
CA VAL A 50 -0.75 -15.70 -13.23
C VAL A 50 0.73 -16.02 -13.32
N TYR A 51 1.46 -15.40 -14.25
CA TYR A 51 2.85 -15.73 -14.54
C TYR A 51 3.86 -15.09 -13.58
N TYR A 52 3.38 -14.28 -12.61
CA TYR A 52 4.25 -13.60 -11.65
C TYR A 52 5.11 -14.58 -10.82
N TYR A 53 4.60 -15.79 -10.55
CA TYR A 53 5.30 -16.83 -9.80
C TYR A 53 5.90 -17.92 -10.68
N GLY A 54 5.94 -17.72 -12.00
CA GLY A 54 6.52 -18.65 -12.98
C GLY A 54 5.51 -19.17 -14.01
N ASN A 55 6.05 -19.88 -15.02
CA ASN A 55 5.25 -20.35 -16.17
C ASN A 55 4.24 -21.45 -15.83
N THR A 56 4.45 -22.15 -14.71
CA THR A 56 3.59 -23.24 -14.23
C THR A 56 2.50 -22.77 -13.27
N SER A 57 2.46 -21.48 -12.95
CA SER A 57 1.49 -20.91 -12.02
C SER A 57 0.06 -20.91 -12.58
N GLU A 58 -0.87 -20.84 -11.63
CA GLU A 58 -2.32 -20.84 -11.83
C GLU A 58 -2.96 -19.76 -10.96
N LEU A 59 -4.27 -19.53 -11.09
CA LEU A 59 -4.92 -18.47 -10.31
C LEU A 59 -4.85 -18.71 -8.80
N ALA A 60 -4.82 -19.97 -8.35
CA ALA A 60 -4.72 -20.32 -6.94
C ALA A 60 -3.29 -20.18 -6.38
N THR A 61 -2.27 -19.92 -7.20
CA THR A 61 -0.88 -19.81 -6.73
C THR A 61 -0.76 -18.71 -5.66
N LYS A 62 -0.25 -19.08 -4.48
CA LYS A 62 -0.13 -18.23 -3.28
C LYS A 62 -1.46 -17.65 -2.75
N THR A 63 -2.57 -18.32 -3.03
CA THR A 63 -3.90 -17.96 -2.50
C THR A 63 -4.82 -19.19 -2.35
N MET A 64 -6.11 -18.97 -2.13
CA MET A 64 -7.14 -20.00 -2.00
C MET A 64 -7.59 -20.53 -3.37
N CYS A 65 -8.12 -21.74 -3.41
CA CYS A 65 -8.66 -22.36 -4.62
C CYS A 65 -9.84 -21.56 -5.20
N MET A 66 -9.87 -21.36 -6.52
CA MET A 66 -10.93 -20.58 -7.18
C MET A 66 -12.32 -21.24 -7.08
N LEU A 67 -12.34 -22.56 -6.90
CA LEU A 67 -13.53 -23.37 -6.61
C LEU A 67 -14.11 -23.16 -5.20
N GLY A 68 -13.37 -22.51 -4.29
CA GLY A 68 -13.90 -22.17 -2.98
C GLY A 68 -15.20 -21.39 -3.11
N THR A 69 -16.12 -21.54 -2.17
CA THR A 69 -17.40 -20.79 -2.21
C THR A 69 -17.38 -19.62 -1.24
N THR A 70 -18.01 -18.52 -1.65
CA THR A 70 -18.21 -17.32 -0.83
C THR A 70 -19.70 -16.99 -0.73
N LYS A 71 -20.05 -15.89 -0.04
CA LYS A 71 -21.44 -15.45 0.14
C LYS A 71 -22.37 -16.56 0.68
N ARG A 72 -21.88 -17.34 1.66
CA ARG A 72 -22.59 -18.50 2.22
C ARG A 72 -22.96 -19.56 1.17
N GLY A 73 -22.03 -19.86 0.26
CA GLY A 73 -22.22 -20.88 -0.77
C GLY A 73 -22.92 -20.39 -2.04
N GLN A 74 -23.17 -19.09 -2.17
CA GLN A 74 -23.94 -18.52 -3.29
C GLN A 74 -23.07 -18.07 -4.47
N ASP A 75 -21.76 -17.98 -4.29
CA ASP A 75 -20.84 -17.55 -5.33
C ASP A 75 -19.50 -18.28 -5.22
N LEU A 76 -18.73 -18.29 -6.30
CA LEU A 76 -17.38 -18.84 -6.33
C LEU A 76 -16.37 -17.78 -5.90
N PHE A 77 -15.28 -18.26 -5.33
CA PHE A 77 -14.13 -17.44 -4.98
C PHE A 77 -13.47 -16.88 -6.24
N TYR A 78 -13.53 -17.59 -7.37
CA TYR A 78 -13.18 -17.09 -8.70
C TYR A 78 -13.75 -15.69 -8.97
N ASN A 79 -15.04 -15.49 -8.72
CA ASN A 79 -15.74 -14.22 -8.97
C ASN A 79 -15.47 -13.17 -7.89
N THR A 80 -15.12 -13.60 -6.68
CA THR A 80 -15.15 -12.75 -5.48
C THR A 80 -13.77 -12.52 -4.86
N LYS A 81 -12.70 -13.11 -5.40
CA LYS A 81 -11.36 -13.04 -4.83
C LYS A 81 -10.90 -11.61 -4.59
N ASN A 82 -11.01 -10.74 -5.59
CA ASN A 82 -10.55 -9.35 -5.48
C ASN A 82 -11.42 -8.51 -4.53
N LEU A 83 -12.56 -9.04 -4.07
CA LEU A 83 -13.43 -8.37 -3.10
C LEU A 83 -13.10 -8.76 -1.65
N TYR A 84 -12.24 -9.76 -1.42
CA TYR A 84 -12.02 -10.33 -0.09
C TYR A 84 -11.55 -9.27 0.92
N GLY A 85 -10.49 -8.52 0.60
CA GLY A 85 -9.96 -7.46 1.47
C GLY A 85 -10.96 -6.33 1.71
N LEU A 86 -11.78 -5.98 0.72
CA LEU A 86 -12.85 -4.97 0.87
C LEU A 86 -13.90 -5.41 1.89
N TYR A 87 -14.39 -6.65 1.79
CA TYR A 87 -15.42 -7.16 2.71
C TYR A 87 -14.87 -7.39 4.11
N GLU A 88 -13.62 -7.83 4.24
CA GLU A 88 -12.95 -7.89 5.53
C GLU A 88 -12.81 -6.50 6.16
N ALA A 89 -12.33 -5.49 5.42
CA ALA A 89 -12.21 -4.12 5.92
C ALA A 89 -13.55 -3.56 6.42
N LYS A 90 -14.64 -3.83 5.70
CA LYS A 90 -16.00 -3.46 6.11
C LYS A 90 -16.42 -4.14 7.42
N ALA A 91 -16.14 -5.42 7.58
CA ALA A 91 -16.44 -6.15 8.81
C ALA A 91 -15.59 -5.65 9.99
N THR A 92 -14.29 -5.42 9.76
CA THR A 92 -13.35 -4.93 10.78
C THR A 92 -13.70 -3.53 11.26
N LEU A 93 -14.04 -2.60 10.36
CA LEU A 93 -14.43 -1.24 10.78
C LEU A 93 -15.70 -1.27 11.63
N LYS A 94 -16.68 -2.11 11.26
CA LYS A 94 -17.91 -2.29 12.04
C LYS A 94 -17.59 -2.80 13.44
N ALA A 95 -16.82 -3.87 13.55
CA ALA A 95 -16.43 -4.46 14.84
C ALA A 95 -15.63 -3.46 15.70
N LEU A 96 -14.70 -2.73 15.10
CA LEU A 96 -13.92 -1.69 15.77
C LEU A 96 -14.82 -0.61 16.41
N TYR A 97 -15.83 -0.13 15.68
CA TYR A 97 -16.79 0.84 16.23
C TYR A 97 -17.64 0.24 17.35
N GLU A 98 -18.17 -0.97 17.17
CA GLU A 98 -19.00 -1.66 18.17
C GLU A 98 -18.25 -1.87 19.50
N VAL A 99 -16.96 -2.23 19.44
CA VAL A 99 -16.16 -2.48 20.64
C VAL A 99 -15.68 -1.19 21.30
N THR A 100 -15.24 -0.20 20.50
CA THR A 100 -14.57 0.99 21.05
C THR A 100 -15.50 2.20 21.23
N GLN A 101 -16.67 2.19 20.60
CA GLN A 101 -17.60 3.34 20.53
C GLN A 101 -16.94 4.61 19.99
N LYS A 102 -15.86 4.47 19.22
CA LYS A 102 -15.09 5.55 18.60
C LYS A 102 -14.96 5.31 17.09
N ARG A 103 -14.73 6.38 16.32
CA ARG A 103 -14.53 6.31 14.87
C ARG A 103 -13.45 5.29 14.48
N GLY A 104 -12.33 5.30 15.21
CA GLY A 104 -11.18 4.43 14.95
C GLY A 104 -10.58 4.60 13.55
N VAL A 105 -9.69 3.69 13.19
CA VAL A 105 -9.08 3.62 11.85
C VAL A 105 -8.74 2.16 11.53
N VAL A 106 -8.95 1.77 10.28
CA VAL A 106 -8.54 0.47 9.74
C VAL A 106 -7.55 0.73 8.60
N VAL A 107 -6.50 -0.08 8.53
CA VAL A 107 -5.50 -0.05 7.45
C VAL A 107 -5.49 -1.45 6.82
N SER A 108 -5.80 -1.54 5.52
CA SER A 108 -5.93 -2.80 4.79
C SER A 108 -4.90 -2.90 3.66
N ARG A 109 -4.37 -4.11 3.43
CA ARG A 109 -3.43 -4.37 2.32
C ARG A 109 -4.20 -4.51 1.01
N SER A 110 -5.01 -5.56 0.91
CA SER A 110 -5.86 -5.77 -0.26
C SER A 110 -7.00 -4.75 -0.30
N THR A 111 -7.22 -4.17 -1.48
CA THR A 111 -8.24 -3.15 -1.74
C THR A 111 -8.93 -3.41 -3.08
N PHE A 112 -10.11 -2.81 -3.25
CA PHE A 112 -10.91 -2.80 -4.47
C PHE A 112 -11.62 -1.44 -4.54
N PRO A 113 -12.07 -0.94 -5.71
CA PRO A 113 -12.88 0.28 -5.76
C PRO A 113 -13.99 0.31 -4.69
N GLY A 114 -13.98 1.37 -3.88
CA GLY A 114 -14.86 1.54 -2.71
C GLY A 114 -14.23 1.19 -1.36
N ALA A 115 -13.02 0.58 -1.32
CA ALA A 115 -12.34 0.23 -0.06
C ALA A 115 -12.01 1.45 0.82
N GLY A 116 -11.75 2.61 0.22
CA GLY A 116 -11.46 3.86 0.93
C GLY A 116 -12.59 4.36 1.83
N ARG A 117 -13.82 3.85 1.64
CA ARG A 117 -14.95 4.09 2.55
C ARG A 117 -14.77 3.41 3.91
N TYR A 118 -13.98 2.34 3.97
CA TYR A 118 -13.89 1.46 5.13
C TYR A 118 -12.50 1.41 5.75
N ALA A 119 -11.45 1.64 4.97
CA ALA A 119 -10.08 1.58 5.44
C ALA A 119 -9.17 2.53 4.66
N GLY A 120 -8.07 2.94 5.30
CA GLY A 120 -6.89 3.41 4.59
C GLY A 120 -6.05 2.25 4.06
N HIS A 121 -4.94 2.59 3.42
CA HIS A 121 -4.03 1.64 2.79
C HIS A 121 -2.58 2.01 3.10
N TRP A 122 -1.69 1.02 3.10
CA TRP A 122 -0.26 1.28 2.99
C TRP A 122 0.26 0.56 1.76
N LEU A 123 1.26 1.13 1.09
CA LEU A 123 1.75 0.68 -0.22
C LEU A 123 2.48 -0.69 -0.21
N GLY A 124 2.32 -1.48 0.85
CA GLY A 124 2.81 -2.84 0.94
C GLY A 124 4.28 -2.96 1.33
N ASP A 125 4.81 -4.15 1.08
CA ASP A 125 6.13 -4.61 1.52
C ASP A 125 7.20 -4.06 0.56
N ASN A 126 7.56 -2.80 0.79
CA ASN A 126 8.46 -2.03 -0.07
C ASN A 126 9.96 -2.28 0.28
N GLN A 127 10.89 -1.85 -0.57
CA GLN A 127 12.33 -2.04 -0.34
C GLN A 127 13.04 -0.76 0.10
N ALA A 128 14.08 -0.88 0.93
CA ALA A 128 14.95 0.21 1.38
C ALA A 128 15.88 0.71 0.25
N THR A 129 15.30 1.35 -0.78
CA THR A 129 16.01 1.90 -1.95
C THR A 129 15.46 3.27 -2.36
N TRP A 130 16.26 4.06 -3.07
CA TRP A 130 15.86 5.35 -3.65
C TRP A 130 14.74 5.23 -4.69
N GLU A 131 14.72 4.13 -5.45
CA GLU A 131 13.63 3.86 -6.39
C GLU A 131 12.28 3.78 -5.67
N THR A 132 12.24 3.12 -4.51
CA THR A 132 11.04 3.01 -3.71
C THR A 132 10.56 4.35 -3.16
N ILE A 133 11.46 5.30 -2.86
CA ILE A 133 11.07 6.68 -2.50
C ILE A 133 10.27 7.32 -3.64
N ARG A 134 10.76 7.20 -4.89
CA ARG A 134 10.06 7.71 -6.08
C ARG A 134 8.70 7.05 -6.27
N VAL A 135 8.66 5.71 -6.23
CA VAL A 135 7.40 4.95 -6.41
C VAL A 135 6.41 5.24 -5.27
N SER A 136 6.86 5.49 -4.04
CA SER A 136 5.97 5.86 -2.92
C SER A 136 5.28 7.21 -3.14
N THR A 137 5.97 8.16 -3.77
CA THR A 137 5.44 9.48 -4.14
C THR A 137 4.32 9.34 -5.17
N ILE A 138 4.49 8.44 -6.14
CA ILE A 138 3.50 8.14 -7.18
C ILE A 138 2.31 7.38 -6.57
N GLY A 139 2.57 6.29 -5.84
CA GLY A 139 1.53 5.44 -5.26
C GLY A 139 0.60 6.21 -4.30
N ALA A 140 1.12 7.16 -3.53
CA ALA A 140 0.28 8.02 -2.69
C ALA A 140 -0.73 8.84 -3.50
N GLN A 141 -0.34 9.34 -4.68
CA GLN A 141 -1.22 10.09 -5.58
C GLN A 141 -2.23 9.15 -6.27
N GLU A 142 -1.79 8.00 -6.76
CA GLU A 142 -2.65 7.00 -7.40
C GLU A 142 -3.78 6.54 -6.48
N PHE A 143 -3.46 6.22 -5.21
CA PHE A 143 -4.48 5.79 -4.24
C PHE A 143 -5.48 6.89 -3.90
N ASN A 144 -5.10 8.17 -4.00
CA ASN A 144 -6.05 9.27 -3.90
C ASN A 144 -7.01 9.29 -5.09
N ILE A 145 -6.53 9.01 -6.31
CA ILE A 145 -7.37 8.85 -7.50
C ILE A 145 -8.30 7.62 -7.36
N PHE A 146 -7.81 6.55 -6.73
CA PHE A 146 -8.61 5.34 -6.44
C PHE A 146 -9.63 5.55 -5.30
N GLY A 147 -9.70 6.74 -4.70
CA GLY A 147 -10.65 7.08 -3.65
C GLY A 147 -10.24 6.59 -2.25
N ILE A 148 -8.94 6.41 -2.00
CA ILE A 148 -8.36 5.96 -0.73
C ILE A 148 -7.35 7.02 -0.25
N PRO A 149 -7.83 8.14 0.35
CA PRO A 149 -6.99 9.29 0.65
C PRO A 149 -6.07 9.11 1.86
N TYR A 150 -6.32 8.14 2.74
CA TYR A 150 -5.48 7.83 3.90
C TYR A 150 -4.47 6.74 3.52
N VAL A 151 -3.31 7.16 3.02
CA VAL A 151 -2.32 6.31 2.37
C VAL A 151 -0.88 6.77 2.61
N GLY A 152 0.05 5.82 2.59
CA GLY A 152 1.49 6.07 2.64
C GLY A 152 2.30 4.78 2.49
N SER A 153 3.62 4.92 2.34
CA SER A 153 4.55 3.78 2.35
C SER A 153 5.12 3.51 3.74
N ASP A 154 5.81 2.38 3.87
CA ASP A 154 6.72 2.14 4.98
C ASP A 154 7.97 3.00 4.81
N ILE A 155 8.10 4.01 5.69
CA ILE A 155 9.19 4.98 5.68
C ILE A 155 10.49 4.26 6.01
N CYS A 156 11.55 4.60 5.25
CA CYS A 156 12.87 3.96 5.24
C CYS A 156 12.94 2.56 4.60
N GLY A 157 11.78 1.97 4.27
CA GLY A 157 11.66 0.71 3.53
C GLY A 157 11.45 -0.50 4.45
N TYR A 158 10.57 -1.41 4.06
CA TYR A 158 10.25 -2.61 4.83
C TYR A 158 11.32 -3.70 4.69
N SER A 159 11.76 -3.98 3.45
CA SER A 159 12.77 -5.00 3.15
C SER A 159 14.15 -4.41 2.89
N GLY A 160 15.18 -5.10 3.38
CA GLY A 160 16.57 -4.67 3.28
C GLY A 160 16.98 -3.72 4.42
N ASN A 161 18.24 -3.31 4.44
CA ASN A 161 18.77 -2.42 5.46
C ASN A 161 18.78 -0.97 4.97
N ALA A 162 18.11 -0.08 5.72
CA ALA A 162 18.14 1.34 5.43
C ALA A 162 19.55 1.94 5.57
N ARG A 163 19.83 2.95 4.74
CA ARG A 163 21.01 3.81 4.85
C ARG A 163 20.60 5.15 5.42
N GLU A 164 21.50 5.77 6.19
CA GLU A 164 21.22 7.01 6.93
C GLU A 164 20.67 8.13 6.05
N GLU A 165 21.34 8.48 4.94
CA GLU A 165 20.90 9.56 4.04
C GLU A 165 19.51 9.26 3.43
N MET A 166 19.32 8.03 2.96
CA MET A 166 18.04 7.63 2.37
C MET A 166 16.91 7.66 3.40
N CYS A 167 17.14 7.15 4.61
CA CYS A 167 16.13 7.18 5.67
C CYS A 167 15.82 8.62 6.10
N LEU A 168 16.83 9.50 6.15
CA LEU A 168 16.64 10.94 6.38
C LEU A 168 15.70 11.54 5.34
N ARG A 169 15.98 11.35 4.03
CA ARG A 169 15.12 11.86 2.95
C ARG A 169 13.73 11.27 2.98
N TRP A 170 13.62 9.98 3.33
CA TRP A 170 12.33 9.33 3.42
C TRP A 170 11.51 9.81 4.63
N GLN A 171 12.12 10.15 5.76
CA GLN A 171 11.40 10.77 6.88
C GLN A 171 10.88 12.16 6.50
N GLN A 172 11.65 12.93 5.73
CA GLN A 172 11.21 14.22 5.18
C GLN A 172 9.98 14.05 4.26
N LEU A 173 10.04 13.13 3.28
CA LEU A 173 8.89 12.83 2.40
C LEU A 173 7.71 12.22 3.17
N GLY A 174 7.99 11.22 4.01
CA GLY A 174 7.01 10.39 4.68
C GLY A 174 6.14 11.16 5.67
N ALA A 175 6.66 12.24 6.26
CA ALA A 175 5.89 13.20 7.03
C ALA A 175 4.75 13.85 6.22
N PHE A 176 4.80 13.80 4.88
CA PHE A 176 3.77 14.29 3.98
C PHE A 176 2.90 13.17 3.35
N HIS A 177 3.09 11.90 3.71
CA HIS A 177 2.05 10.90 3.50
C HIS A 177 0.87 11.17 4.44
N SER A 178 -0.37 10.94 3.99
CA SER A 178 -1.53 11.09 4.88
C SER A 178 -1.53 10.01 5.96
N PHE A 179 -1.08 8.80 5.64
CA PHE A 179 -0.67 7.76 6.60
C PHE A 179 0.87 7.72 6.71
N SER A 180 1.42 8.30 7.79
CA SER A 180 2.86 8.39 8.02
C SER A 180 3.31 7.34 9.04
N ARG A 181 3.99 6.27 8.58
CA ARG A 181 4.47 5.15 9.41
C ARG A 181 5.90 4.76 9.03
N ASN A 182 6.77 4.59 10.02
CA ASN A 182 8.03 3.86 9.88
C ASN A 182 7.79 2.40 10.31
N HIS A 183 8.07 1.45 9.42
CA HIS A 183 7.87 0.03 9.64
C HIS A 183 8.97 -0.77 8.93
N ASN A 184 9.36 -1.90 9.51
CA ASN A 184 10.52 -2.67 9.11
C ASN A 184 10.21 -4.17 9.12
N ASN A 185 10.98 -4.98 8.39
CA ASN A 185 10.91 -6.42 8.48
C ASN A 185 11.63 -6.96 9.71
N ASN A 186 11.35 -8.22 10.04
CA ASN A 186 12.10 -8.92 11.07
C ASN A 186 13.50 -9.29 10.53
N GLY A 187 14.54 -9.02 11.31
CA GLY A 187 15.93 -9.34 10.98
C GLY A 187 16.72 -8.21 10.28
N ALA A 188 16.06 -7.16 9.78
CA ALA A 188 16.74 -5.95 9.34
C ALA A 188 17.29 -5.13 10.51
N ILE A 189 18.28 -4.28 10.23
CA ILE A 189 18.78 -3.31 11.22
C ILE A 189 17.67 -2.33 11.63
N ALA A 190 17.72 -1.85 12.88
CA ALA A 190 16.81 -0.81 13.34
C ALA A 190 16.91 0.45 12.46
N GLN A 191 15.77 1.10 12.24
CA GLN A 191 15.65 2.27 11.36
C GLN A 191 14.63 3.30 11.87
N ASP A 192 14.24 3.21 13.13
CA ASP A 192 13.38 4.22 13.73
C ASP A 192 14.09 5.59 13.78
N PRO A 193 13.35 6.69 13.97
CA PRO A 193 13.94 8.03 13.91
C PRO A 193 15.13 8.27 14.85
N ALA A 194 15.26 7.52 15.95
CA ALA A 194 16.35 7.70 16.91
C ALA A 194 17.63 6.93 16.54
N GLN A 195 17.59 6.08 15.51
CA GLN A 195 18.72 5.26 15.08
C GLN A 195 19.94 6.10 14.63
N TRP A 196 19.71 7.25 14.01
CA TRP A 196 20.77 8.18 13.58
C TRP A 196 20.46 9.61 14.02
N PRO A 197 21.45 10.38 14.52
CA PRO A 197 21.23 11.78 14.91
C PRO A 197 20.69 12.65 13.77
N THR A 198 21.19 12.47 12.54
CA THR A 198 20.77 13.26 11.37
C THR A 198 19.32 12.94 10.96
N VAL A 199 18.93 11.66 11.03
CA VAL A 199 17.55 11.22 10.79
C VAL A 199 16.62 11.75 11.88
N ALA A 200 17.05 11.74 13.15
CA ALA A 200 16.28 12.28 14.27
C ALA A 200 16.00 13.77 14.10
N GLU A 201 17.00 14.55 13.67
CA GLU A 201 16.89 15.98 13.40
C GLU A 201 15.89 16.25 12.27
N ALA A 202 16.10 15.63 11.09
CA ALA A 202 15.21 15.81 9.94
C ALA A 202 13.77 15.36 10.23
N THR A 203 13.60 14.25 10.97
CA THR A 203 12.29 13.76 11.38
C THR A 203 11.59 14.76 12.29
N ARG A 204 12.32 15.39 13.23
CA ARG A 204 11.78 16.38 14.14
C ARG A 204 11.28 17.61 13.39
N GLU A 205 12.08 18.14 12.45
CA GLU A 205 11.68 19.28 11.64
C GLU A 205 10.42 18.99 10.81
N ALA A 206 10.44 17.89 10.06
CA ALA A 206 9.32 17.51 9.19
C ALA A 206 8.04 17.21 10.00
N ASN A 207 8.16 16.52 11.13
CA ASN A 207 7.00 16.23 11.98
C ASN A 207 6.49 17.47 12.71
N LEU A 208 7.34 18.40 13.15
CA LEU A 208 6.85 19.65 13.75
C LEU A 208 6.04 20.46 12.74
N PHE A 209 6.46 20.50 11.47
CA PHE A 209 5.64 21.06 10.39
C PHE A 209 4.32 20.30 10.27
N ARG A 210 4.37 18.97 10.08
CA ARG A 210 3.16 18.13 9.95
C ARG A 210 2.18 18.37 11.10
N TYR A 211 2.66 18.37 12.34
CA TYR A 211 1.84 18.52 13.55
C TYR A 211 1.22 19.91 13.64
N ARG A 212 1.95 20.96 13.25
CA ARG A 212 1.40 22.31 13.13
C ARG A 212 0.26 22.40 12.10
N TYR A 213 0.36 21.64 11.02
CA TYR A 213 -0.63 21.62 9.93
C TYR A 213 -1.66 20.48 10.02
N LEU A 214 -1.71 19.74 11.14
CA LEU A 214 -2.75 18.72 11.36
C LEU A 214 -4.18 19.25 11.16
N PRO A 215 -4.55 20.48 11.58
CA PRO A 215 -5.88 21.03 11.30
C PRO A 215 -6.18 21.14 9.81
N TYR A 216 -5.17 21.51 8.99
CA TYR A 216 -5.32 21.57 7.54
C TYR A 216 -5.48 20.17 6.95
N LEU A 217 -4.58 19.24 7.29
CA LEU A 217 -4.65 17.85 6.82
C LEU A 217 -5.98 17.17 7.21
N TYR A 218 -6.45 17.40 8.43
CA TYR A 218 -7.75 16.90 8.89
C TYR A 218 -8.92 17.52 8.10
N SER A 219 -8.85 18.81 7.78
CA SER A 219 -9.86 19.49 6.95
C SER A 219 -9.90 18.93 5.53
N LEU A 220 -8.74 18.57 4.95
CA LEU A 220 -8.68 17.90 3.65
C LEU A 220 -9.36 16.52 3.69
N HIS A 221 -9.08 15.72 4.72
CA HIS A 221 -9.78 14.44 4.91
C HIS A 221 -11.28 14.62 5.14
N PHE A 222 -11.69 15.64 5.90
CA PHE A 222 -13.10 15.97 6.08
C PHE A 222 -13.78 16.29 4.75
N ALA A 223 -13.20 17.21 3.96
CA ALA A 223 -13.71 17.57 2.63
C ALA A 223 -13.80 16.34 1.70
N SER A 224 -12.75 15.52 1.67
CA SER A 224 -12.72 14.28 0.89
C SER A 224 -13.81 13.29 1.33
N SER A 225 -14.10 13.20 2.63
CA SER A 225 -15.14 12.29 3.14
C SER A 225 -16.57 12.69 2.81
N ILE A 226 -16.86 13.99 2.64
CA ILE A 226 -18.22 14.49 2.39
C ILE A 226 -18.51 14.70 0.89
N ALA A 227 -17.49 15.04 0.10
CA ALA A 227 -17.66 15.45 -1.30
C ALA A 227 -16.81 14.63 -2.28
N GLY A 228 -16.02 13.66 -1.79
CA GLY A 228 -15.00 13.01 -2.60
C GLY A 228 -13.80 13.93 -2.88
N GLY A 229 -12.97 13.55 -3.85
CA GLY A 229 -11.72 14.24 -4.14
C GLY A 229 -10.55 13.73 -3.30
N THR A 230 -9.44 14.44 -3.34
CA THR A 230 -8.11 13.94 -2.96
C THR A 230 -7.50 14.72 -1.80
N VAL A 231 -6.56 14.12 -1.08
CA VAL A 231 -5.76 14.77 -0.02
C VAL A 231 -4.34 15.00 -0.53
N VAL A 232 -3.65 13.91 -0.89
CA VAL A 232 -2.40 13.94 -1.65
C VAL A 232 -2.79 13.90 -3.11
N ARG A 233 -2.56 14.97 -3.88
CA ARG A 233 -3.08 15.10 -5.24
C ARG A 233 -2.02 15.48 -6.26
N PRO A 234 -2.12 14.99 -7.50
CA PRO A 234 -1.24 15.43 -8.58
C PRO A 234 -1.33 16.94 -8.79
N VAL A 235 -0.20 17.54 -9.17
CA VAL A 235 -0.12 18.99 -9.39
C VAL A 235 -1.12 19.46 -10.45
N PHE A 236 -1.30 18.67 -11.52
CA PHE A 236 -2.23 19.01 -12.61
C PHE A 236 -3.71 19.06 -12.19
N PHE A 237 -4.08 18.59 -10.98
CA PHE A 237 -5.45 18.77 -10.47
C PHE A 237 -5.74 20.24 -10.14
N GLU A 238 -4.73 20.98 -9.68
CA GLU A 238 -4.86 22.42 -9.37
C GLU A 238 -4.56 23.31 -10.58
N PHE A 239 -3.72 22.81 -11.50
CA PHE A 239 -3.26 23.54 -12.67
C PHE A 239 -3.55 22.79 -13.99
N PRO A 240 -4.81 22.42 -14.28
CA PRO A 240 -5.15 21.53 -15.39
C PRO A 240 -4.87 22.13 -16.77
N LYS A 241 -4.72 23.46 -16.86
CA LYS A 241 -4.42 24.16 -18.12
C LYS A 241 -2.92 24.25 -18.43
N ASP A 242 -2.05 23.99 -17.45
CA ASP A 242 -0.61 23.96 -17.67
C ASP A 242 -0.16 22.52 -17.96
N THR A 243 0.08 22.24 -19.24
CA THR A 243 0.49 20.91 -19.70
C THR A 243 1.84 20.47 -19.15
N GLN A 244 2.67 21.39 -18.64
CA GLN A 244 3.95 21.04 -18.00
C GLN A 244 3.73 20.28 -16.69
N THR A 245 2.54 20.35 -16.10
CA THR A 245 2.23 19.67 -14.84
C THR A 245 1.86 18.20 -15.00
N TYR A 246 1.64 17.73 -16.24
CA TYR A 246 1.12 16.39 -16.50
C TYR A 246 2.16 15.30 -16.21
N ASP A 247 3.45 15.63 -16.36
CA ASP A 247 4.57 14.71 -16.14
C ASP A 247 5.21 14.88 -14.73
N LEU A 248 4.62 15.68 -13.84
CA LEU A 248 5.13 15.94 -12.49
C LEU A 248 4.75 14.83 -11.50
N GLY A 249 5.27 13.62 -11.71
CA GLY A 249 4.99 12.47 -10.83
C GLY A 249 5.70 12.47 -9.48
N LEU A 250 6.78 13.25 -9.34
CA LEU A 250 7.66 13.25 -8.14
C LEU A 250 7.48 14.47 -7.22
N GLN A 251 6.45 15.28 -7.45
CA GLN A 251 6.00 16.33 -6.56
C GLN A 251 4.47 16.29 -6.51
N PHE A 252 3.88 16.70 -5.40
CA PHE A 252 2.43 16.61 -5.21
C PHE A 252 1.92 17.74 -4.35
N MET A 253 0.60 17.91 -4.33
CA MET A 253 -0.07 18.88 -3.50
C MET A 253 -0.73 18.20 -2.29
N TRP A 254 -0.74 18.90 -1.15
CA TRP A 254 -1.70 18.70 -0.08
C TRP A 254 -2.85 19.68 -0.27
N GLY A 255 -4.00 19.16 -0.68
CA GLY A 255 -5.11 20.01 -1.10
C GLY A 255 -4.70 20.95 -2.22
N SER A 256 -5.21 22.18 -2.20
CA SER A 256 -4.85 23.23 -3.16
C SER A 256 -3.76 24.19 -2.67
N GLY A 257 -3.35 24.09 -1.39
CA GLY A 257 -2.62 25.16 -0.71
C GLY A 257 -1.15 24.90 -0.40
N LEU A 258 -0.68 23.65 -0.54
CA LEU A 258 0.69 23.30 -0.19
C LEU A 258 1.27 22.35 -1.23
N MET A 259 2.38 22.74 -1.85
CA MET A 259 3.15 21.89 -2.76
C MET A 259 4.33 21.26 -2.01
N ILE A 260 4.48 19.95 -2.15
CA ILE A 260 5.56 19.16 -1.57
C ILE A 260 6.47 18.71 -2.71
N VAL A 261 7.75 19.07 -2.62
CA VAL A 261 8.78 18.71 -3.60
C VAL A 261 9.90 17.96 -2.87
N PRO A 262 9.82 16.62 -2.81
CA PRO A 262 10.80 15.81 -2.09
C PRO A 262 12.11 15.63 -2.88
N VAL A 263 13.22 15.43 -2.16
CA VAL A 263 14.46 14.88 -2.73
C VAL A 263 14.31 13.37 -2.83
N THR A 264 14.42 12.81 -4.04
CA THR A 264 14.15 11.38 -4.30
C THR A 264 15.33 10.63 -4.91
N GLU A 265 16.53 11.23 -4.89
CA GLU A 265 17.77 10.65 -5.43
C GLU A 265 18.95 10.88 -4.48
N GLU A 266 19.91 9.96 -4.52
CA GLU A 266 21.14 9.99 -3.71
C GLU A 266 22.03 11.20 -4.08
N VAL A 267 22.73 11.77 -3.09
CA VAL A 267 23.75 12.82 -3.28
C VAL A 267 23.22 14.12 -3.91
N ARG A 268 21.90 14.34 -3.93
CA ARG A 268 21.35 15.64 -4.32
C ARG A 268 21.20 16.57 -3.11
N SER A 269 21.92 17.69 -3.16
CA SER A 269 21.76 18.81 -2.24
C SER A 269 20.74 19.86 -2.72
N PHE A 270 20.30 19.75 -3.99
CA PHE A 270 19.32 20.65 -4.61
C PHE A 270 18.36 19.87 -5.53
N ILE A 271 17.17 20.42 -5.74
CA ILE A 271 16.15 19.90 -6.66
C ILE A 271 15.66 21.03 -7.56
N THR A 272 15.37 20.69 -8.82
CA THR A 272 14.67 21.60 -9.73
C THR A 272 13.19 21.28 -9.64
N ALA A 273 12.38 22.25 -9.23
CA ALA A 273 10.93 22.16 -9.19
C ALA A 273 10.34 23.09 -10.24
N LEU A 274 9.19 22.73 -10.84
CA LEU A 274 8.47 23.67 -11.68
C LEU A 274 8.00 24.86 -10.81
N ASN A 275 8.32 26.08 -11.24
CA ASN A 275 7.77 27.28 -10.61
C ASN A 275 6.37 27.53 -11.17
N ILE A 276 5.35 27.29 -10.36
CA ILE A 276 3.93 27.35 -10.77
C ILE A 276 3.30 28.71 -10.40
N LEU A 277 4.09 29.67 -9.92
CA LEU A 277 3.60 31.00 -9.50
C LEU A 277 3.59 32.04 -10.65
N GLN A 278 3.40 31.63 -11.91
CA GLN A 278 3.23 32.55 -13.05
C GLN A 278 1.79 32.57 -13.56
#